data_AF-A0A832YR37-F1
#
_entry.id   AF-A0A832YR37-F1
#
_cell.length_a   1.000
_cell.length_b   1.000
_cell.length_c   1.000
_cell.angle_alpha   90.00
_cell.angle_beta   90.00
_cell.angle_gamma   90.00
#
_symmetry.space_group_name_H-M   'P 1'
#
loop_
_entity.id
_entity.type
_entity.pdbx_description
1 polymer ?
#
loop_
_entity_poly.entity_id
_entity_poly.type
_entity_poly.pdbx_seq_one_letter_code
_entity_poly.pdbx_strand_id
1 'polypeptide(L)' 'MVESNLTCPKCGVSEKVEMPSDQCIFFHPCAGCGLTMQPLEGDCCVFCSYGDVACPPKENISSDSSTG' A
#
# COMPACT_ATOMS: atom_id res chain seq x y z
N MET A 1 3.12 -9.35 10.61
CA MET A 1 3.26 -7.94 10.22
C MET A 1 4.34 -7.84 9.15
N VAL A 2 4.08 -7.05 8.12
CA VAL A 2 5.05 -6.75 7.04
C VAL A 2 5.30 -5.26 7.07
N GLU A 3 6.54 -4.82 6.85
CA GLU A 3 6.85 -3.40 6.72
C GLU A 3 6.92 -3.02 5.24
N SER A 4 6.32 -1.90 4.86
CA SER A 4 6.46 -1.31 3.52
C SER A 4 6.82 0.15 3.65
N ASN A 5 7.71 0.66 2.80
CA ASN A 5 7.90 2.11 2.74
C ASN A 5 6.82 2.70 1.85
N LEU A 6 6.05 3.66 2.38
CA LEU A 6 5.12 4.46 1.61
C LEU A 6 5.83 5.70 1.11
N THR A 7 5.84 5.91 -0.20
CA THR A 7 6.43 7.11 -0.81
C THR A 7 5.33 8.12 -1.13
N CYS A 8 5.40 9.30 -0.52
CA CYS A 8 4.39 10.33 -0.71
C CYS A 8 4.48 10.92 -2.13
N PRO A 9 3.39 10.91 -2.93
CA PRO A 9 3.41 11.45 -4.29
C PRO A 9 3.53 12.98 -4.32
N LYS A 10 3.28 13.67 -3.20
CA LYS A 10 3.32 15.14 -3.12
C LYS A 10 4.70 15.69 -2.77
N CYS A 11 5.40 15.07 -1.82
CA CYS A 11 6.70 15.57 -1.36
C CYS A 11 7.87 14.59 -1.59
N GLY A 12 7.60 13.35 -2.02
CA GLY A 12 8.61 12.34 -2.28
C GLY A 12 9.25 11.72 -1.04
N VAL A 13 8.77 12.04 0.18
CA VAL A 13 9.28 11.40 1.39
C VAL A 13 8.82 9.95 1.44
N SER A 14 9.73 9.04 1.77
CA SER A 14 9.42 7.64 2.04
C SER A 14 9.41 7.43 3.55
N GLU A 15 8.36 6.82 4.07
CA GLU A 15 8.22 6.47 5.48
C GLU A 15 7.93 4.99 5.64
N LYS A 16 8.54 4.36 6.65
CA LYS A 16 8.36 2.94 6.92
C LYS A 16 7.08 2.74 7.73
N VAL A 17 6.12 2.01 7.17
CA VAL A 17 4.81 1.77 7.78
C VAL A 17 4.60 0.27 7.94
N GLU A 18 4.22 -0.14 9.14
CA GLU A 18 3.80 -1.52 9.40
C GLU A 18 2.41 -1.77 8.81
N MET A 19 2.34 -2.75 7.93
CA MET A 19 1.11 -3.26 7.37
C MET A 19 0.49 -4.28 8.34
N PRO A 20 -0.71 -4.01 8.88
CA PRO A 20 -1.45 -5.00 9.64
C PRO A 20 -1.81 -6.18 8.74
N SER A 21 -1.69 -7.41 9.27
CA SER A 21 -1.96 -8.64 8.51
C SER A 21 -3.45 -8.91 8.29
N ASP A 22 -4.29 -8.18 9.01
CA ASP A 22 -5.73 -8.38 9.15
C ASP A 22 -6.55 -7.36 8.33
N GLN A 23 -5.93 -6.29 7.82
CA GLN A 23 -6.66 -5.22 7.13
C GLN A 23 -5.80 -4.33 6.23
N CYS A 24 -6.45 -3.70 5.25
CA CYS A 24 -5.82 -2.70 4.39
C CYS A 24 -6.01 -1.29 4.95
N ILE A 25 -4.95 -0.48 4.86
CA ILE A 25 -5.03 0.94 5.21
C ILE A 25 -5.44 1.74 3.97
N PHE A 26 -6.62 2.35 4.03
CA PHE A 26 -7.13 3.21 2.95
C PHE A 26 -6.61 4.64 3.04
N PHE A 27 -6.38 5.14 4.25
CA PHE A 27 -5.95 6.52 4.45
C PHE A 27 -4.75 6.54 5.37
N HIS A 28 -3.63 7.06 4.87
CA HIS A 28 -2.41 7.22 5.67
C HIS A 28 -1.90 8.67 5.55
N PRO A 29 -1.76 9.41 6.66
CA PRO A 29 -1.20 10.76 6.62
C PRO A 29 0.31 10.68 6.43
N CYS A 30 0.81 11.42 5.45
CA CYS A 30 2.25 11.54 5.21
C CYS A 30 2.95 12.26 6.37
N ALA A 31 3.99 11.64 6.94
CA ALA A 31 4.78 12.20 8.03
C ALA A 31 5.57 13.47 7.64
N GLY A 32 5.87 13.66 6.35
CA GLY A 32 6.64 14.82 5.88
C GLY A 32 5.80 16.07 5.58
N CYS A 33 4.64 15.91 4.91
CA CYS A 33 3.83 17.05 4.47
C CYS A 33 2.39 17.06 5.00
N GLY A 34 1.98 16.04 5.76
CA GLY A 34 0.64 15.90 6.31
C GLY A 34 -0.45 15.59 5.29
N LEU A 35 -0.10 15.29 4.03
CA LEU A 35 -1.09 14.87 3.02
C LEU A 35 -1.70 13.53 3.41
N THR A 36 -3.03 13.45 3.43
CA THR A 36 -3.74 12.17 3.51
C THR A 36 -3.62 11.44 2.17
N MET A 37 -2.81 10.39 2.14
CA MET A 37 -2.68 9.50 0.98
C MET A 37 -3.86 8.55 0.94
N GLN A 38 -4.48 8.43 -0.24
CA GLN A 38 -5.57 7.50 -0.52
C GLN A 38 -5.17 6.61 -1.71
N PRO A 39 -5.62 5.35 -1.78
CA PRO A 39 -5.31 4.47 -2.91
C PRO A 39 -5.73 5.11 -4.23
N LEU A 40 -4.97 4.77 -5.27
CA LEU A 40 -5.32 5.09 -6.64
C LEU A 40 -6.52 4.24 -7.07
N GLU A 41 -7.20 4.71 -8.11
CA GLU A 41 -8.33 3.98 -8.68
C GLU A 41 -7.85 2.61 -9.20
N GLY A 42 -8.45 1.54 -8.70
CA GLY A 42 -8.08 0.15 -9.01
C GLY A 42 -7.22 -0.54 -7.94
N ASP A 43 -6.67 0.19 -6.96
CA ASP A 43 -5.83 -0.40 -5.92
C ASP A 43 -6.57 -0.72 -4.61
N CYS A 44 -6.12 -1.76 -3.92
CA CYS A 44 -6.71 -2.23 -2.66
C CYS A 44 -6.52 -1.24 -1.49
N CYS A 45 -5.40 -0.50 -1.46
CA CYS A 45 -4.93 0.28 -0.30
C CYS A 45 -3.73 1.16 -0.63
N VAL A 46 -3.33 2.04 0.29
CA VAL A 46 -2.18 2.96 0.10
C VAL A 46 -0.86 2.22 -0.17
N PHE A 47 -0.72 0.98 0.30
CA PHE A 47 0.48 0.17 0.07
C PHE A 47 0.57 -0.37 -1.36
N CYS A 48 -0.53 -0.70 -2.02
CA CYS A 48 -0.47 -1.08 -3.43
C CYS A 48 -0.20 0.11 -4.36
N SER A 49 -0.67 1.30 -3.96
CA SER A 49 -0.48 2.51 -4.77
C SER A 49 0.89 3.17 -4.57
N TYR A 50 1.38 3.21 -3.34
CA TYR A 50 2.57 3.99 -2.96
C TYR A 50 3.62 3.19 -2.19
N GLY A 51 3.35 1.92 -1.90
CA GLY A 51 4.24 1.04 -1.18
C GLY A 51 5.17 0.26 -2.10
N ASP A 52 6.37 -0.04 -1.60
CA ASP A 52 7.29 -0.95 -2.31
C ASP A 52 6.83 -2.41 -2.26
N VAL A 53 6.04 -2.77 -1.23
CA VAL A 53 5.51 -4.14 -1.03
C VAL A 53 3.99 -4.10 -1.12
N ALA A 54 3.45 -4.86 -2.07
CA ALA A 54 2.01 -4.97 -2.29
C ALA A 54 1.28 -5.56 -1.07
N CYS A 55 -0.02 -5.24 -0.93
CA CYS A 55 -0.87 -5.80 0.11
C CYS A 55 -0.87 -7.34 0.00
N PRO A 56 -0.74 -8.10 1.11
CA PRO A 56 -0.87 -9.55 1.04
C PRO A 56 -2.24 -9.88 0.43
N PRO A 57 -2.32 -10.92 -0.41
CA PRO A 57 -3.56 -11.27 -1.09
C PRO A 57 -4.63 -11.47 -0.03
N LYS A 58 -5.70 -10.67 -0.12
CA LYS A 58 -6.92 -10.96 0.64
C LYS A 58 -7.47 -12.24 0.05
N GLU A 59 -7.80 -13.21 0.89
CA GLU A 59 -8.35 -14.49 0.50
C GLU A 59 -9.68 -14.28 -0.28
N ASN A 60 -9.58 -14.05 -1.58
CA ASN A 60 -10.65 -14.10 -2.58
C ASN A 60 -10.00 -14.45 -3.94
N ILE A 61 -10.10 -15.74 -4.30
CA ILE A 61 -9.78 -16.35 -5.60
C ILE A 61 -10.26 -15.45 -6.75
N SER A 62 -9.44 -15.03 -7.74
CA SER A 62 -9.01 -15.78 -8.95
C SER A 62 -8.09 -14.85 -9.78
N SER A 63 -6.85 -15.19 -10.19
CA SER A 63 -6.36 -16.09 -11.28
C SER A 63 -5.56 -15.21 -12.28
N ASP A 64 -4.24 -15.31 -12.41
CA ASP A 64 -3.44 -16.14 -13.34
C ASP A 64 -2.48 -15.13 -14.06
N SER A 65 -1.18 -15.34 -14.27
CA SER A 65 -0.53 -16.42 -15.02
C SER A 65 0.99 -16.37 -14.82
N SER A 66 1.66 -17.54 -14.91
CA SER A 66 2.95 -17.81 -15.60
C SER A 66 3.55 -19.09 -14.98
N THR A 67 3.93 -20.19 -15.63
CA THR A 67 4.05 -20.63 -17.03
C THR A 67 4.44 -22.12 -16.96
N GLY A 68 4.00 -22.97 -17.90
CA GLY A 68 4.62 -24.28 -18.16
C GLY A 68 3.65 -25.38 -18.56
#